data_AF-A0A060ZG82-F1
#
_entry.id   AF-A0A060ZG82-F1
#
_cell.length_a   1.000
_cell.length_b   1.000
_cell.length_c   1.000
_cell.angle_alpha   90.00
_cell.angle_beta   90.00
_cell.angle_gamma   90.00
#
_symmetry.space_group_name_H-M   'P 1'
#
loop_
_entity.id
_entity.type
_entity.pdbx_description
1 polymer ?
#
loop_
_entity_poly.entity_id
_entity_poly.type
_entity_poly.pdbx_seq_one_letter_code
_entity_poly.pdbx_strand_id
1 'polypeptide(L)'
;MSQPRSLHRSLCLAPVTSLSLLSPHRMEVEGWDSGLEEELGVSLEELSKWIEEEVERSEAVRQRKAQLAELKEWVEQKEKEEEVVDKLFNNANQSIVECEALVKSTYSKMGLVYKESSSEDEGGVGGVQSSDVIEIDDDDDDDDVIAVGLLVPPKKPGMPVHDAMVRTNN
;
A
#
# COMPACT_ATOMS: atom_id res chain seq x y z
N MET A 1 9.55 11.38 25.95
CA MET A 1 10.16 11.67 24.63
C MET A 1 10.08 10.40 23.79
N SER A 2 8.99 10.21 23.04
CA SER A 2 8.87 9.09 22.11
C SER A 2 9.62 9.45 20.83
N GLN A 3 10.64 8.68 20.50
CA GLN A 3 11.28 8.73 19.18
C GLN A 3 10.21 8.53 18.10
N PRO A 4 10.22 9.29 16.98
CA PRO A 4 9.50 8.85 15.81
C PRO A 4 10.17 7.54 15.39
N ARG A 5 9.43 6.43 15.49
CA ARG A 5 9.84 5.17 14.90
C ARG A 5 10.03 5.44 13.42
N SER A 6 11.29 5.59 13.02
CA SER A 6 11.70 5.50 11.62
C SER A 6 11.10 4.20 11.12
N LEU A 7 10.01 4.31 10.36
CA LEU A 7 9.45 3.18 9.65
C LEU A 7 10.51 2.83 8.62
N HIS A 8 11.35 1.88 9.01
CA HIS A 8 12.26 1.15 8.17
C HIS A 8 11.42 0.36 7.15
N ARG A 9 10.75 1.05 6.22
CA ARG A 9 10.20 0.46 5.02
C ARG A 9 11.36 0.33 4.04
N SER A 10 12.21 -0.64 4.33
CA SER A 10 12.99 -1.31 3.30
C SER A 10 12.00 -2.16 2.49
N LEU A 11 11.12 -1.49 1.74
CA LEU A 11 10.53 -2.07 0.56
C LEU A 11 11.60 -1.90 -0.50
N CYS A 12 12.51 -2.87 -0.58
CA CYS A 12 13.32 -3.06 -1.77
C CYS A 12 12.37 -3.50 -2.92
N LEU A 13 11.43 -2.64 -3.30
CA LEU A 13 10.77 -2.70 -4.58
C LEU A 13 11.85 -2.25 -5.55
N ALA A 14 12.59 -3.22 -6.11
CA ALA A 14 13.42 -2.91 -7.26
C ALA A 14 12.48 -2.29 -8.30
N PRO A 15 12.84 -1.14 -8.91
CA PRO A 15 11.99 -0.49 -9.88
C PRO A 15 11.61 -1.50 -10.97
N VAL A 16 10.35 -1.46 -11.42
CA VAL A 16 9.80 -2.46 -12.37
C VAL A 16 10.64 -2.59 -13.64
N THR A 17 11.45 -1.57 -13.96
CA THR A 17 12.45 -1.58 -15.03
C THR A 17 13.47 -2.72 -14.89
N SER A 18 13.84 -3.15 -13.69
CA SER A 18 14.81 -4.23 -13.44
C SER A 18 14.29 -5.63 -13.78
N LEU A 19 12.97 -5.85 -13.84
CA LEU A 19 12.39 -7.14 -14.22
C LEU A 19 12.33 -7.35 -15.75
N SER A 20 12.56 -6.30 -16.54
CA SER A 20 12.47 -6.34 -18.01
C SER A 20 13.65 -7.02 -18.72
N LEU A 21 14.69 -7.43 -17.99
CA LEU A 21 15.98 -7.87 -18.54
C LEU A 21 16.16 -9.39 -18.63
N LEU A 22 15.13 -10.21 -18.39
CA LEU A 22 15.21 -11.63 -18.76
C LEU A 22 15.13 -11.77 -20.27
N SER A 23 16.29 -11.76 -20.93
CA SER A 23 16.44 -12.09 -22.34
C SER A 23 15.76 -13.44 -22.65
N PRO A 24 15.10 -13.58 -23.82
CA PRO A 24 14.64 -14.88 -24.30
C PRO A 24 15.84 -15.84 -24.32
N HIS A 25 15.72 -16.93 -23.59
CA HIS A 25 16.76 -17.94 -23.49
C HIS A 25 16.85 -18.65 -24.84
N ARG A 26 17.94 -18.43 -25.60
CA ARG A 26 18.26 -19.26 -26.78
C ARG A 26 18.32 -20.70 -26.29
N MET A 27 17.42 -21.54 -26.79
CA MET A 27 17.37 -22.94 -26.42
C MET A 27 18.49 -23.68 -27.16
N GLU A 28 19.67 -23.76 -26.55
CA GLU A 28 20.74 -24.63 -27.03
C GLU A 28 20.37 -26.07 -26.68
N VAL A 29 19.85 -26.81 -27.66
CA VAL A 29 19.53 -28.23 -27.49
C VAL A 29 20.81 -29.03 -27.69
N GLU A 30 21.44 -29.40 -26.58
CA GLU A 30 22.66 -30.20 -26.56
C GLU A 30 22.42 -31.54 -27.30
N GLY A 31 23.19 -31.81 -28.37
CA GLY A 31 23.09 -33.05 -29.14
C GLY A 31 22.16 -33.01 -30.37
N TRP A 32 21.77 -31.84 -30.86
CA TRP A 32 21.08 -31.74 -32.15
C TRP A 32 21.99 -32.17 -33.32
N ASP A 33 21.54 -33.15 -34.11
CA ASP A 33 22.28 -33.65 -35.28
C ASP A 33 21.89 -32.87 -36.54
N SER A 34 22.88 -32.23 -37.17
CA SER A 34 22.70 -31.47 -38.42
C SER A 34 22.24 -32.34 -39.60
N GLY A 35 22.47 -33.66 -39.57
CA GLY A 35 21.95 -34.58 -40.58
C GLY A 35 20.43 -34.76 -40.51
N LEU A 36 19.81 -34.53 -39.34
CA LEU A 36 18.35 -34.63 -39.16
C LEU A 36 17.60 -33.49 -39.86
N GLU A 37 18.24 -32.32 -40.04
CA GLU A 37 17.66 -31.21 -40.78
C GLU A 37 17.50 -31.55 -42.27
N GLU A 38 18.50 -32.23 -42.85
CA GLU A 38 18.46 -32.70 -44.24
C GLU A 38 17.46 -33.85 -44.43
N GLU A 39 17.36 -34.77 -43.46
CA GLU A 39 16.43 -35.91 -43.52
C GLU A 39 14.96 -35.51 -43.27
N LEU A 40 14.70 -34.67 -42.27
CA LEU A 40 13.35 -34.23 -41.90
C LEU A 40 12.86 -33.07 -42.78
N GLY A 41 13.78 -32.39 -43.48
CA GLY A 41 13.48 -31.23 -44.32
C GLY A 41 12.99 -30.00 -43.53
N VAL A 42 13.25 -29.96 -42.22
CA VAL A 42 12.90 -28.85 -41.33
C VAL A 42 14.07 -28.53 -40.41
N SER A 43 14.35 -27.23 -40.24
CA SER A 43 15.41 -26.77 -39.35
C SER A 43 14.96 -26.77 -37.88
N LEU A 44 15.90 -26.90 -36.95
CA LEU A 44 15.64 -26.76 -35.51
C LEU A 44 14.96 -25.41 -35.18
N GLU A 45 15.43 -24.35 -35.85
CA GLU A 45 14.92 -22.99 -35.68
C GLU A 45 13.45 -22.90 -36.11
N GLU A 46 13.11 -23.51 -37.25
CA GLU A 46 11.74 -23.53 -37.75
C GLU A 46 10.80 -24.33 -36.84
N LEU A 47 11.27 -25.45 -36.31
CA LEU A 47 10.52 -26.23 -35.33
C LEU A 47 10.33 -25.47 -34.01
N SER A 48 11.38 -24.80 -33.50
CA SER A 48 11.30 -23.97 -32.30
C SER A 48 10.27 -22.85 -32.48
N LYS A 49 10.29 -22.20 -33.65
CA LYS A 49 9.34 -21.15 -33.98
C LYS A 49 7.89 -21.66 -33.98
N TRP A 50 7.61 -22.83 -34.55
CA TRP A 50 6.24 -23.40 -34.49
C TRP A 50 5.80 -23.72 -33.07
N ILE A 51 6.70 -24.22 -32.23
CA ILE A 51 6.42 -24.47 -30.81
C ILE A 51 6.11 -23.14 -30.10
N GLU A 52 6.92 -22.11 -30.32
CA GLU A 52 6.69 -20.78 -29.76
C GLU A 52 5.37 -20.17 -30.23
N GLU A 53 5.07 -20.23 -31.53
CA GLU A 53 3.81 -19.76 -32.12
C GLU A 53 2.59 -20.52 -31.56
N GLU A 54 2.70 -21.84 -31.39
CA GLU A 54 1.65 -22.66 -30.79
C GLU A 54 1.43 -22.31 -29.31
N VAL A 55 2.52 -22.14 -28.56
CA VAL A 55 2.48 -21.69 -27.16
C VAL A 55 1.86 -20.30 -27.06
N GLU A 56 2.18 -19.38 -27.97
CA GLU A 56 1.60 -18.03 -28.01
C GLU A 56 0.09 -18.05 -28.30
N ARG A 57 -0.37 -19.05 -29.06
CA ARG A 57 -1.80 -19.23 -29.37
C ARG A 57 -2.59 -19.78 -28.18
N SER A 58 -1.93 -20.40 -27.20
CA SER A 58 -2.58 -20.92 -25.99
C SER A 58 -3.29 -19.79 -25.23
N GLU A 59 -4.59 -20.00 -24.95
CA GLU A 59 -5.41 -19.04 -24.21
C GLU A 59 -4.81 -18.72 -22.84
N ALA A 60 -4.33 -19.73 -22.12
CA ALA A 60 -3.74 -19.57 -20.80
C ALA A 60 -2.47 -18.68 -20.84
N VAL A 61 -1.65 -18.80 -21.89
CA VAL A 61 -0.45 -17.98 -22.08
C VAL A 61 -0.84 -16.53 -22.37
N ARG A 62 -1.77 -16.32 -23.31
CA ARG A 62 -2.30 -14.98 -23.61
C ARG A 62 -2.92 -14.29 -22.40
N GLN A 63 -3.76 -15.00 -21.63
CA GLN A 63 -4.39 -14.46 -20.43
C GLN A 63 -3.34 -14.06 -19.38
N ARG A 64 -2.35 -14.93 -19.11
CA ARG A 64 -1.28 -14.60 -18.16
C ARG A 64 -0.43 -13.42 -18.62
N LYS A 65 -0.11 -13.31 -19.91
CA LYS A 65 0.60 -12.15 -20.47
C LYS A 65 -0.21 -10.86 -20.30
N ALA A 66 -1.51 -10.90 -20.54
CA ALA A 66 -2.39 -9.74 -20.32
C ALA A 66 -2.43 -9.32 -18.85
N GLN A 67 -2.59 -10.29 -17.93
CA GLN A 67 -2.54 -10.03 -16.48
C GLN A 67 -1.20 -9.45 -16.02
N LEU A 68 -0.09 -9.96 -16.56
CA LEU A 68 1.25 -9.42 -16.27
C LEU A 68 1.43 -7.99 -16.80
N ALA A 69 0.88 -7.70 -17.98
CA ALA A 69 0.92 -6.35 -18.55
C ALA A 69 0.12 -5.35 -17.69
N GLU A 70 -1.10 -5.72 -17.29
CA GLU A 70 -1.94 -4.92 -16.39
C GLU A 70 -1.25 -4.70 -15.03
N LEU A 71 -0.68 -5.75 -14.45
CA LEU A 71 0.02 -5.65 -13.18
C LEU A 71 1.26 -4.74 -13.29
N LYS A 72 1.99 -4.81 -14.40
CA LYS A 72 3.15 -3.95 -14.65
C LYS A 72 2.74 -2.47 -14.69
N GLU A 73 1.66 -2.14 -15.41
CA GLU A 73 1.13 -0.77 -15.46
C GLU A 73 0.68 -0.29 -14.07
N TRP A 74 -0.02 -1.15 -13.32
CA TRP A 74 -0.47 -0.82 -11.96
C TRP A 74 0.68 -0.54 -11.01
N VAL A 75 1.75 -1.35 -11.05
CA VAL A 75 2.94 -1.14 -10.22
C VAL A 75 3.65 0.16 -10.63
N GLU A 76 3.83 0.43 -11.93
CA GLU A 76 4.46 1.67 -12.39
C GLU A 76 3.67 2.92 -11.93
N GLN A 77 2.33 2.85 -12.00
CA GLN A 77 1.47 3.92 -11.51
C GLN A 77 1.60 4.10 -9.98
N LYS A 78 1.70 3.00 -9.22
CA LYS A 78 1.88 3.05 -7.77
C LYS A 78 3.22 3.63 -7.34
N GLU A 79 4.30 3.30 -8.06
CA GLU A 79 5.62 3.90 -7.81
C GLU A 79 5.58 5.42 -8.04
N LYS A 80 4.90 5.90 -9.10
CA LYS A 80 4.72 7.34 -9.34
C LYS A 80 3.92 8.03 -8.23
N GLU A 81 2.84 7.39 -7.75
CA GLU A 81 2.04 7.90 -6.63
C GLU A 81 2.86 7.99 -5.34
N GLU A 82 3.67 6.98 -5.05
CA GLU A 82 4.58 6.95 -3.89
C GLU A 82 5.57 8.12 -3.95
N GLU A 83 6.19 8.36 -5.11
CA GLU A 83 7.11 9.49 -5.28
C GLU A 83 6.42 10.85 -5.01
N VAL A 84 5.17 11.00 -5.42
CA VAL A 84 4.38 12.22 -5.17
C VAL A 84 4.09 12.38 -3.67
N VAL A 85 3.67 11.29 -3.00
CA VAL A 85 3.38 11.32 -1.56
C VAL A 85 4.64 11.65 -0.76
N ASP A 86 5.77 11.04 -1.08
CA ASP A 86 7.05 11.31 -0.42
C ASP A 86 7.49 12.76 -0.59
N LYS A 87 7.32 13.33 -1.78
CA LYS A 87 7.60 14.75 -2.02
C LYS A 87 6.72 15.66 -1.16
N LEU A 88 5.41 15.39 -1.12
CA LEU A 88 4.47 16.18 -0.31
C LEU A 88 4.77 16.05 1.19
N PHE A 89 5.06 14.84 1.67
CA PHE A 89 5.41 14.58 3.05
C PHE A 89 6.68 15.34 3.46
N ASN A 90 7.74 15.25 2.65
CA ASN A 90 8.99 15.96 2.91
C ASN A 90 8.81 17.48 2.89
N ASN A 91 8.02 18.01 1.95
CA ASN A 91 7.73 19.44 1.86
C ASN A 91 6.95 19.94 3.10
N ALA A 92 5.89 19.23 3.49
CA ALA A 92 5.08 19.59 4.65
C ALA A 92 5.92 19.55 5.95
N ASN A 93 6.74 18.51 6.12
CA ASN A 93 7.62 18.39 7.27
C ASN A 93 8.65 19.53 7.32
N GLN A 94 9.25 19.88 6.17
CA GLN A 94 10.16 21.01 6.08
C GLN A 94 9.46 22.35 6.41
N SER A 95 8.25 22.56 5.88
CA SER A 95 7.48 23.78 6.15
C SER A 95 7.15 23.94 7.64
N ILE A 96 6.81 22.85 8.33
CA ILE A 96 6.56 22.87 9.78
C ILE A 96 7.81 23.31 10.55
N VAL A 97 8.98 22.74 10.20
CA VAL A 97 10.26 23.10 10.84
C VAL A 97 10.60 24.57 10.60
N GLU A 98 10.41 25.06 9.38
CA GLU A 98 10.65 26.47 9.03
C GLU A 98 9.70 27.41 9.76
N CYS A 99 8.41 27.07 9.84
CA CYS A 99 7.43 27.83 10.60
C CYS A 99 7.80 27.91 12.09
N GLU A 100 8.20 26.78 12.68
CA GLU A 100 8.64 26.75 14.07
C GLU A 100 9.86 27.65 14.30
N ALA A 101 10.85 27.62 13.40
CA ALA A 101 12.03 28.46 13.49
C ALA A 101 11.67 29.96 13.43
N LEU A 102 10.71 30.36 12.60
CA LEU A 102 10.23 31.74 12.54
C LEU A 102 9.55 32.17 13.85
N VAL A 103 8.75 31.30 14.46
CA VAL A 103 8.10 31.56 15.75
C VAL A 103 9.16 31.70 16.85
N LYS A 104 10.09 30.75 16.95
CA LYS A 104 11.21 30.79 17.90
C LYS A 104 12.00 32.11 17.77
N SER A 105 12.35 32.51 16.54
CA SER A 105 13.06 33.77 16.27
C SER A 105 12.28 35.01 16.75
N THR A 106 10.97 35.03 16.55
CA THR A 106 10.11 36.15 16.93
C THR A 106 10.05 36.29 18.46
N TYR A 107 9.86 35.19 19.18
CA TYR A 107 9.87 35.18 20.65
C TYR A 107 11.21 35.69 21.19
N SER A 108 12.33 35.20 20.66
CA SER A 108 13.65 35.64 21.09
C SER A 108 13.88 37.14 20.87
N LYS A 109 13.40 37.71 19.76
CA LYS A 109 13.49 39.17 19.50
C LYS A 109 12.67 40.00 20.49
N MET A 110 11.59 39.44 21.05
CA MET A 110 10.77 40.07 22.07
C MET A 110 11.28 39.82 23.50
N GLY A 111 12.39 39.11 23.67
CA GLY A 111 12.91 38.72 24.99
C GLY A 111 12.11 37.61 25.67
N LEU A 112 11.29 36.88 24.91
CA LEU A 112 10.49 35.74 25.39
C LEU A 112 11.19 34.41 25.05
N VAL A 113 10.86 33.36 25.81
CA VAL A 113 11.33 32.00 25.58
C VAL A 113 10.19 31.17 24.98
N TYR A 114 10.41 30.59 23.80
CA TYR A 114 9.48 29.65 23.19
C TYR A 114 9.49 28.31 23.94
N LYS A 115 8.32 27.80 24.32
CA LYS A 115 8.14 26.48 24.93
C LYS A 115 7.34 25.56 24.01
N GLU A 116 7.94 24.41 23.69
CA GLU A 116 7.28 23.31 22.99
C GLU A 116 6.24 22.69 23.94
N SER A 117 4.99 23.15 23.85
CA SER A 117 3.94 22.77 24.81
C SER A 117 3.41 21.37 24.48
N SER A 118 3.79 20.37 25.29
CA SER A 118 3.00 19.18 25.54
C SER A 118 2.32 19.40 26.90
N SER A 119 1.00 19.40 26.95
CA SER A 119 0.17 19.95 28.03
C SER A 119 0.13 19.13 29.35
N GLU A 120 1.26 18.60 29.83
CA GLU A 120 1.32 17.85 31.09
C GLU A 120 2.57 18.25 31.89
N ASP A 121 2.45 19.32 32.69
CA ASP A 121 3.03 19.49 34.04
C ASP A 121 3.00 20.98 34.42
N GLU A 122 1.80 21.52 34.66
CA GLU A 122 1.66 22.48 35.76
C GLU A 122 1.34 21.67 37.02
N GLY A 123 2.38 21.11 37.62
CA GLY A 123 2.29 20.21 38.77
C GLY A 123 3.51 20.28 39.69
N GLY A 124 3.99 21.49 40.01
CA GLY A 124 4.85 21.76 41.18
C GLY A 124 5.95 22.78 40.88
N VAL A 125 6.04 23.96 41.51
CA VAL A 125 5.77 24.31 42.90
C VAL A 125 5.28 25.77 42.97
N GLY A 126 4.09 25.95 43.58
CA GLY A 126 3.72 27.19 44.27
C GLY A 126 2.84 28.17 43.49
N GLY A 127 1.52 28.06 43.66
CA GLY A 127 0.62 29.17 43.36
C GLY A 127 -0.81 28.79 42.99
N VAL A 128 -1.58 28.32 43.98
CA VAL A 128 -3.05 28.38 44.05
C VAL A 128 -3.79 27.78 42.83
N GLN A 129 -4.16 26.50 42.97
CA GLN A 129 -5.29 25.96 42.22
C GLN A 129 -6.54 26.73 42.63
N SER A 130 -7.03 27.64 41.79
CA SER A 130 -8.41 28.14 41.88
C SER A 130 -9.32 26.97 41.52
N SER A 131 -9.76 26.25 42.54
CA SER A 131 -10.83 25.26 42.48
C SER A 131 -12.16 25.99 42.26
N ASP A 132 -12.41 26.48 41.05
CA ASP A 132 -13.77 26.90 40.65
C ASP A 132 -14.50 25.68 40.08
N VAL A 133 -14.79 24.73 40.96
CA VAL A 133 -15.76 23.66 40.73
C VAL A 133 -17.04 24.10 41.43
N ILE A 134 -18.11 24.31 40.66
CA ILE A 134 -19.45 24.59 41.18
C ILE A 134 -20.19 23.25 41.15
N GLU A 135 -20.52 22.71 42.33
CA GLU A 135 -21.41 21.56 42.45
C GLU A 135 -22.83 22.02 42.06
N ILE A 136 -23.35 21.45 40.98
CA ILE A 136 -24.76 21.53 40.63
C ILE A 136 -25.41 20.34 41.31
N ASP A 137 -26.39 20.61 42.17
CA ASP A 137 -27.17 19.57 42.85
C ASP A 137 -27.95 18.79 41.78
N ASP A 138 -27.60 17.52 41.57
CA ASP A 138 -28.17 16.64 40.53
C ASP A 138 -29.44 15.96 41.07
N ASP A 139 -30.32 16.77 41.68
CA ASP A 139 -31.55 16.33 42.35
C ASP A 139 -32.72 16.23 41.34
N ASP A 140 -32.48 15.53 40.23
CA ASP A 140 -33.50 14.97 39.33
C ASP A 140 -33.04 13.56 38.89
N ASP A 141 -33.25 12.61 39.79
CA ASP A 141 -33.56 11.23 39.41
C ASP A 141 -34.78 11.28 38.48
N ASP A 142 -34.59 11.19 37.16
CA ASP A 142 -35.44 10.45 36.21
C ASP A 142 -35.10 10.76 34.72
N ASP A 143 -34.95 9.69 33.94
CA ASP A 143 -35.29 9.61 32.51
C ASP A 143 -34.42 10.29 31.42
N ASP A 144 -33.18 9.81 31.24
CA ASP A 144 -32.51 9.83 29.91
C ASP A 144 -31.83 8.49 29.59
N VAL A 145 -32.61 7.40 29.60
CA VAL A 145 -32.23 6.15 28.92
C VAL A 145 -32.36 6.33 27.40
N ILE A 146 -31.29 6.78 26.73
CA ILE A 146 -31.26 6.75 25.26
C ILE A 146 -31.03 5.30 24.81
N ALA A 147 -32.15 4.59 24.60
CA ALA A 147 -32.18 3.31 23.91
C ALA A 147 -31.75 3.49 22.44
N VAL A 148 -30.44 3.40 22.17
CA VAL A 148 -29.93 3.33 20.78
C VAL A 148 -30.14 1.91 20.26
N GLY A 149 -31.39 1.64 19.86
CA GLY A 149 -31.76 0.48 19.08
C GLY A 149 -31.33 0.61 17.62
N LEU A 150 -30.62 -0.40 17.13
CA LEU A 150 -30.54 -0.83 15.72
C LEU A 150 -29.90 0.13 14.70
N LEU A 151 -28.56 0.14 14.62
CA LEU A 151 -27.89 0.09 13.31
C LEU A 151 -27.17 -1.25 13.15
N VAL A 152 -27.91 -2.19 12.56
CA VAL A 152 -27.39 -3.44 12.01
C VAL A 152 -26.31 -3.11 10.99
N PRO A 153 -25.08 -3.66 11.10
CA PRO A 153 -24.07 -3.50 10.07
C PRO A 153 -24.56 -4.07 8.73
N PRO A 154 -24.44 -3.35 7.60
CA PRO A 154 -24.83 -3.90 6.31
C PRO A 154 -23.99 -5.14 5.99
N LYS A 155 -24.67 -6.28 5.85
CA LYS A 155 -24.09 -7.55 5.41
C LYS A 155 -23.54 -7.38 3.99
N LYS A 156 -22.26 -7.71 3.84
CA LYS A 156 -21.58 -7.91 2.55
C LYS A 156 -22.41 -8.88 1.69
N PRO A 157 -22.66 -8.60 0.39
CA PRO A 157 -23.23 -9.61 -0.50
C PRO A 157 -22.22 -10.76 -0.66
N GLY A 158 -22.61 -11.93 -0.16
CA GLY A 158 -21.84 -13.15 -0.25
C GLY A 158 -21.74 -13.61 -1.70
N MET A 159 -20.54 -13.99 -2.10
CA MET A 159 -20.29 -14.82 -3.27
C MET A 159 -20.95 -16.20 -3.05
N PRO A 160 -21.67 -16.78 -4.01
CA PRO A 160 -22.12 -18.15 -3.89
C PRO A 160 -20.94 -19.10 -4.12
N VAL A 161 -20.48 -19.73 -3.04
CA VAL A 161 -19.63 -20.93 -3.10
C VAL A 161 -20.56 -22.14 -2.98
N HIS A 162 -20.64 -22.89 -4.09
CA HIS A 162 -20.73 -24.34 -4.26
C HIS A 162 -21.52 -25.17 -3.22
N ASP A 163 -22.48 -26.00 -3.63
CA ASP A 163 -22.20 -27.44 -3.83
C ASP A 163 -23.38 -28.24 -4.43
N ALA A 164 -22.99 -29.43 -4.89
CA ALA A 164 -23.63 -30.36 -5.79
C ALA A 164 -24.93 -31.06 -5.32
N MET A 165 -25.47 -31.79 -6.31
CA MET A 165 -26.18 -33.07 -6.21
C MET A 165 -27.72 -33.00 -6.10
N VAL A 166 -28.42 -33.48 -7.14
CA VAL A 166 -29.25 -34.71 -7.11
C VAL A 166 -29.94 -34.96 -8.47
N ARG A 167 -29.54 -36.11 -9.03
CA ARG A 167 -30.17 -37.10 -9.91
C ARG A 167 -31.71 -37.04 -10.14
N THR A 168 -32.10 -37.54 -11.33
CA THR A 168 -33.32 -38.28 -11.76
C THR A 168 -34.39 -37.63 -12.67
N ASN A 169 -34.61 -38.33 -13.80
CA ASN A 169 -35.80 -38.51 -14.65
C ASN A 169 -36.30 -37.30 -15.47
N ASN A 170 -36.51 -37.39 -16.78
CA ASN A 170 -37.20 -38.43 -17.55
C ASN A 170 -36.69 -38.47 -19.01
#